data_AF-A0AAW1XZ59-F1
#
_entry.id   AF-A0AAW1XZ59-F1
#
_cell.length_a   1.000
_cell.length_b   1.000
_cell.length_c   1.000
_cell.angle_alpha   90.00
_cell.angle_beta   90.00
_cell.angle_gamma   90.00
#
_symmetry.space_group_name_H-M   'P 1'
#
loop_
_entity.id
_entity.type
_entity.pdbx_description
1 polymer ?
#
loop_
_entity_poly.entity_id
_entity_poly.type
_entity_poly.pdbx_seq_one_letter_code
_entity_poly.pdbx_strand_id
1 'polypeptide(L)'
;MEPERKLSAEAGAVFQEGVGLVLSRWSALQLAVENEWGGRDSRFKAEQLVSDIISWVNHSTEPLYIDDLEEMLNEAMLSLNTMTEDGSIEEVAEKIMIMHEECLDCNFKSIESLREANSRRGPTPHVRQVVNDDEDSDEDNDDTDPSMGKDDSLNMIVDTPESHAIDVPGNEPKTKPSAAAAEDGWEVVGPRRNRGKRN
;
A
#
# COMPACT_ATOMS: atom_id res chain seq x y z
N MET A 1 35.85 14.11 -15.20
CA MET A 1 34.94 13.10 -15.77
C MET A 1 35.12 11.87 -14.92
N GLU A 2 34.29 11.76 -13.88
CA GLU A 2 34.15 10.47 -13.19
C GLU A 2 33.52 9.50 -14.18
N PRO A 3 33.98 8.24 -14.24
CA PRO A 3 33.38 7.26 -15.13
C PRO A 3 31.93 7.05 -14.70
N GLU A 4 31.02 7.05 -15.68
CA GLU A 4 29.63 6.65 -15.45
C GLU A 4 29.62 5.23 -14.87
N ARG A 5 29.35 5.10 -13.57
CA ARG A 5 29.22 3.79 -12.92
C ARG A 5 27.84 3.24 -13.26
N LYS A 6 27.79 2.45 -14.32
CA LYS A 6 26.56 1.76 -14.76
C LYS A 6 26.62 0.30 -14.35
N LEU A 7 25.47 -0.24 -13.93
CA LEU A 7 25.33 -1.66 -13.66
C LEU A 7 25.58 -2.46 -14.95
N SER A 8 26.38 -3.52 -14.84
CA SER A 8 26.47 -4.56 -15.87
C SER A 8 25.12 -5.30 -15.97
N ALA A 9 24.82 -5.91 -17.12
CA ALA A 9 23.58 -6.68 -17.30
C ALA A 9 23.40 -7.79 -16.25
N GLU A 10 24.49 -8.43 -15.84
CA GLU A 10 24.47 -9.46 -14.78
C GLU A 10 24.17 -8.83 -13.41
N ALA A 11 24.86 -7.75 -13.06
CA ALA A 11 24.62 -7.03 -11.80
C ALA A 11 23.22 -6.41 -11.75
N GLY A 12 22.69 -5.94 -12.88
CA GLY A 12 21.34 -5.42 -13.01
C GLY A 12 20.26 -6.48 -12.76
N ALA A 13 20.47 -7.71 -13.24
CA ALA A 13 19.54 -8.81 -12.97
C ALA A 13 19.52 -9.18 -11.48
N VAL A 14 20.69 -9.23 -10.84
CA VAL A 14 20.82 -9.50 -9.40
C VAL A 14 20.21 -8.36 -8.59
N PHE A 15 20.45 -7.11 -8.97
CA PHE A 15 19.86 -5.94 -8.34
C PHE A 15 18.33 -5.95 -8.45
N GLN A 16 17.76 -6.27 -9.63
CA GLN A 16 16.32 -6.42 -9.82
C GLN A 16 15.71 -7.49 -8.90
N GLU A 17 16.35 -8.64 -8.77
CA GLU A 17 15.94 -9.66 -7.80
C GLU A 17 15.96 -9.09 -6.37
N GLY A 18 17.03 -8.40 -6.01
CA GLY A 18 17.19 -7.74 -4.74
C GLY A 18 16.07 -6.74 -4.42
N VAL A 19 15.75 -5.84 -5.34
CA VAL A 19 14.66 -4.85 -5.18
C VAL A 19 13.33 -5.56 -4.94
N GLY A 20 13.03 -6.59 -5.74
CA GLY A 20 11.82 -7.41 -5.54
C GLY A 20 11.77 -8.05 -4.16
N LEU A 21 12.89 -8.57 -3.66
CA LEU A 21 12.96 -9.16 -2.32
C LEU A 21 12.78 -8.12 -1.20
N VAL A 22 13.36 -6.93 -1.32
CA VAL A 22 13.18 -5.85 -0.34
C VAL A 22 11.71 -5.45 -0.27
N LEU A 23 11.10 -5.16 -1.42
CA LEU A 23 9.70 -4.76 -1.50
C LEU A 23 8.75 -5.86 -1.00
N SER A 24 9.04 -7.13 -1.29
CA SER A 24 8.25 -8.27 -0.79
C SER A 24 8.26 -8.41 0.74
N ARG A 25 9.21 -7.78 1.44
CA ARG A 25 9.33 -7.79 2.90
C ARG A 25 8.82 -6.52 3.55
N TRP A 26 8.51 -5.49 2.76
CA TRP A 26 7.94 -4.25 3.26
C TRP A 26 6.50 -4.49 3.70
N SER A 27 6.26 -4.44 5.01
CA SER A 27 4.98 -4.85 5.60
C SER A 27 3.81 -3.99 5.13
N ALA A 28 4.03 -2.68 4.98
CA ALA A 28 2.99 -1.77 4.50
C ALA A 28 2.56 -2.11 3.06
N LEU A 29 3.52 -2.39 2.17
CA LEU A 29 3.24 -2.81 0.80
C LEU A 29 2.52 -4.16 0.74
N GLN A 30 2.95 -5.14 1.54
CA GLN A 30 2.28 -6.45 1.64
C GLN A 30 0.82 -6.30 2.07
N LEU A 31 0.57 -5.54 3.14
CA LEU A 31 -0.79 -5.30 3.64
C LEU A 31 -1.66 -4.59 2.59
N ALA A 32 -1.11 -3.59 1.89
CA ALA A 32 -1.82 -2.87 0.85
C ALA A 32 -2.21 -3.76 -0.33
N VAL A 33 -1.32 -4.69 -0.73
CA VAL A 33 -1.59 -5.66 -1.80
C VAL A 33 -2.60 -6.71 -1.35
N GLU A 34 -2.43 -7.29 -0.17
CA GLU A 34 -3.29 -8.36 0.35
C GLU A 34 -4.73 -7.90 0.61
N ASN A 35 -4.91 -6.65 1.03
CA ASN A 35 -6.22 -6.07 1.30
C ASN A 35 -6.78 -5.30 0.09
N GLU A 36 -6.11 -5.36 -1.07
CA GLU A 36 -6.52 -4.66 -2.28
C GLU A 36 -6.80 -3.15 -2.06
N TRP A 37 -6.01 -2.48 -1.21
CA TRP A 37 -6.23 -1.06 -0.88
C TRP A 37 -6.11 -0.15 -2.12
N GLY A 38 -5.33 -0.55 -3.12
CA GLY A 38 -5.24 0.10 -4.42
C GLY A 38 -6.20 -0.45 -5.49
N GLY A 39 -7.18 -1.27 -5.11
CA GLY A 39 -8.10 -1.99 -6.00
C GLY A 39 -7.55 -3.34 -6.50
N ARG A 40 -8.23 -3.95 -7.48
CA ARG A 40 -7.87 -5.26 -8.07
C ARG A 40 -6.46 -5.30 -8.67
N ASP A 41 -5.96 -4.14 -9.08
CA ASP A 41 -4.64 -3.98 -9.68
C ASP A 41 -3.53 -3.74 -8.63
N SER A 42 -3.81 -3.85 -7.33
CA SER A 42 -2.83 -3.58 -6.26
C SER A 42 -1.55 -4.40 -6.42
N ARG A 43 -1.68 -5.68 -6.77
CA ARG A 43 -0.54 -6.54 -7.05
C ARG A 43 0.26 -6.07 -8.26
N PHE A 44 -0.43 -5.69 -9.33
CA PHE A 44 0.22 -5.17 -10.54
C PHE A 44 0.98 -3.87 -10.24
N LYS A 45 0.40 -2.96 -9.44
CA LYS A 45 1.08 -1.73 -9.00
C LYS A 45 2.36 -2.01 -8.21
N ALA A 46 2.34 -3.00 -7.31
CA ALA A 46 3.53 -3.42 -6.57
C ALA A 46 4.62 -4.03 -7.49
N GLU A 47 4.22 -4.82 -8.49
CA GLU A 47 5.15 -5.37 -9.50
C GLU A 47 5.70 -4.27 -10.42
N GLN A 48 4.89 -3.27 -10.75
CA GLN A 48 5.27 -2.09 -11.54
C GLN A 48 6.32 -1.25 -10.81
N LEU A 49 6.18 -1.06 -9.48
CA LEU A 49 7.15 -0.34 -8.67
C LEU A 49 8.58 -0.91 -8.79
N VAL A 50 8.72 -2.25 -8.85
CA VAL A 50 10.04 -2.88 -9.10
C VAL A 50 10.62 -2.40 -10.43
N SER A 51 9.79 -2.44 -11.49
CA SER A 51 10.21 -2.04 -12.83
C SER A 51 10.56 -0.55 -12.90
N ASP A 52 9.81 0.28 -12.20
CA ASP A 52 10.02 1.73 -12.16
C ASP A 52 11.35 2.07 -11.48
N ILE A 53 11.66 1.45 -10.34
CA ILE A 53 12.95 1.63 -9.64
C ILE A 53 14.11 1.20 -10.53
N ILE A 54 14.00 0.05 -11.21
CA ILE A 54 15.05 -0.44 -12.11
C ILE A 54 15.22 0.46 -13.32
N SER A 55 14.11 0.98 -13.87
CA SER A 55 14.15 1.95 -14.95
C SER A 55 14.82 3.25 -14.50
N TRP A 56 14.46 3.77 -13.34
CA TRP A 56 15.03 4.99 -12.77
C TRP A 56 16.55 4.88 -12.60
N VAL A 57 17.02 3.80 -11.97
CA VAL A 57 18.46 3.53 -11.79
C VAL A 57 19.20 3.45 -13.13
N ASN A 58 18.63 2.78 -14.13
CA ASN A 58 19.32 2.57 -15.41
C ASN A 58 19.34 3.81 -16.32
N HIS A 59 18.32 4.67 -16.22
CA HIS A 59 18.19 5.87 -17.05
C HIS A 59 18.78 7.12 -16.40
N SER A 60 19.06 7.10 -15.09
CA SER A 60 19.65 8.26 -14.44
C SER A 60 21.07 8.52 -14.94
N THR A 61 21.26 9.71 -15.51
CA THR A 61 22.57 10.23 -15.92
C THR A 61 23.22 11.07 -14.83
N GLU A 62 22.44 11.40 -13.79
CA GLU A 62 22.86 12.20 -12.64
C GLU A 62 23.06 11.28 -11.41
N PRO A 63 23.75 11.77 -10.36
CA PRO A 63 23.84 11.04 -9.10
C PRO A 63 22.44 10.68 -8.61
N LEU A 64 22.23 9.42 -8.23
CA LEU A 64 20.97 8.99 -7.64
C LEU A 64 20.85 9.60 -6.25
N TYR A 65 19.81 10.40 -6.02
CA TYR A 65 19.50 10.93 -4.70
C TYR A 65 18.47 10.04 -4.01
N ILE A 66 18.65 9.86 -2.70
CA ILE A 66 17.72 9.05 -1.91
C ILE A 66 16.32 9.67 -1.87
N ASP A 67 16.22 11.00 -1.80
CA ASP A 67 14.96 11.74 -1.80
C ASP A 67 14.07 11.42 -3.03
N ASP A 68 14.67 11.24 -4.21
CA ASP A 68 13.94 10.88 -5.43
C ASP A 68 13.35 9.46 -5.34
N LEU A 69 14.10 8.52 -4.75
CA LEU A 69 13.63 7.16 -4.51
C LEU A 69 12.53 7.14 -3.44
N GLU A 70 12.68 7.92 -2.37
CA GLU A 70 11.66 8.07 -1.34
C GLU A 70 10.35 8.63 -1.91
N GLU A 71 10.43 9.64 -2.79
CA GLU A 71 9.27 10.18 -3.49
C GLU A 71 8.59 9.11 -4.37
N MET A 72 9.35 8.34 -5.14
CA MET A 72 8.81 7.22 -5.94
C MET A 72 8.12 6.15 -5.08
N LEU A 73 8.72 5.77 -3.95
CA LEU A 73 8.14 4.81 -3.01
C LEU A 73 6.86 5.37 -2.37
N ASN A 74 6.86 6.64 -2.00
CA ASN A 74 5.69 7.32 -1.45
C ASN A 74 4.55 7.40 -2.47
N GLU A 75 4.83 7.79 -3.72
CA GLU A 75 3.85 7.80 -4.81
C GLU A 75 3.24 6.42 -5.03
N ALA A 76 4.05 5.36 -4.98
CA ALA A 76 3.55 4.00 -5.11
C ALA A 76 2.61 3.62 -3.95
N MET A 77 2.94 3.98 -2.71
CA MET A 77 2.07 3.75 -1.55
C MET A 77 0.77 4.55 -1.63
N LEU A 78 0.83 5.81 -2.08
CA LEU A 78 -0.35 6.62 -2.35
C LEU A 78 -1.23 6.02 -3.46
N SER A 79 -0.63 5.46 -4.50
CA SER A 79 -1.36 4.75 -5.57
C SER A 79 -2.10 3.49 -5.07
N LEU A 80 -1.62 2.94 -3.95
CA LEU A 80 -2.23 1.85 -3.19
C LEU A 80 -3.14 2.36 -2.06
N ASN A 81 -3.51 3.64 -2.08
CA ASN A 81 -4.35 4.30 -1.08
C ASN A 81 -3.82 4.15 0.35
N THR A 82 -2.49 4.14 0.51
CA THR A 82 -1.80 3.96 1.79
C THR A 82 -0.95 5.18 2.11
N MET A 83 -0.99 5.62 3.36
CA MET A 83 -0.08 6.63 3.90
C MET A 83 0.78 5.97 4.97
N THR A 84 2.10 5.99 4.79
CA THR A 84 3.09 5.44 5.74
C THR A 84 3.86 6.57 6.38
N GLU A 85 3.75 6.70 7.70
CA GLU A 85 4.46 7.70 8.52
C GLU A 85 5.34 7.01 9.60
N ASP A 86 5.66 5.73 9.39
CA ASP A 86 6.42 4.90 10.31
C ASP A 86 7.94 4.91 10.03
N GLY A 87 8.40 5.71 9.07
CA GLY A 87 9.80 5.77 8.64
C GLY A 87 10.22 4.61 7.71
N SER A 88 9.27 3.75 7.31
CA SER A 88 9.59 2.55 6.53
C SER A 88 9.92 2.85 5.06
N ILE A 89 9.50 4.01 4.53
CA ILE A 89 9.86 4.45 3.18
C ILE A 89 11.38 4.71 3.13
N GLU A 90 11.88 5.47 4.08
CA GLU A 90 13.27 5.88 4.21
C GLU A 90 14.18 4.66 4.42
N GLU A 91 13.77 3.72 5.27
CA GLU A 91 14.51 2.46 5.49
C GLU A 91 14.59 1.61 4.21
N VAL A 92 13.50 1.52 3.45
CA VAL A 92 13.45 0.77 2.18
C VAL A 92 14.30 1.45 1.11
N ALA A 93 14.23 2.78 1.01
CA ALA A 93 15.02 3.57 0.08
C ALA A 93 16.52 3.41 0.36
N GLU A 94 16.94 3.58 1.62
CA GLU A 94 18.34 3.38 2.04
C GLU A 94 18.82 1.97 1.67
N LYS A 95 17.98 0.96 1.92
CA LYS A 95 18.35 -0.43 1.63
C LYS A 95 18.59 -0.67 0.14
N ILE A 96 17.75 -0.13 -0.71
CA ILE A 96 17.86 -0.22 -2.17
C ILE A 96 19.11 0.53 -2.66
N MET A 97 19.38 1.72 -2.14
CA MET A 97 20.56 2.53 -2.49
C MET A 97 21.88 1.83 -2.10
N ILE A 98 21.94 1.22 -0.91
CA ILE A 98 23.11 0.42 -0.49
C ILE A 98 23.32 -0.76 -1.45
N MET A 99 22.26 -1.48 -1.78
CA MET A 99 22.35 -2.62 -2.70
C MET A 99 22.76 -2.20 -4.11
N HIS A 100 22.35 -1.02 -4.56
CA HIS A 100 22.79 -0.46 -5.83
C HIS A 100 24.32 -0.25 -5.84
N GLU A 101 24.87 0.41 -4.82
CA GLU A 101 26.32 0.62 -4.69
C GLU A 101 27.09 -0.70 -4.59
N GLU A 102 26.60 -1.66 -3.81
CA GLU A 102 27.22 -2.98 -3.71
C GLU A 102 27.21 -3.73 -5.05
N CYS A 103 26.16 -3.60 -5.85
CA CYS A 103 26.09 -4.17 -7.19
C CYS A 103 27.04 -3.49 -8.18
N LEU A 104 27.32 -2.18 -8.02
CA LEU A 104 28.36 -1.48 -8.80
C LEU A 104 29.76 -1.99 -8.46
N ASP A 105 29.98 -2.39 -7.21
CA ASP A 105 31.23 -3.00 -6.72
C ASP A 105 31.33 -4.52 -6.98
N CYS A 106 30.35 -5.12 -7.69
CA CYS A 106 30.22 -6.56 -7.91
C CYS A 106 30.14 -7.39 -6.61
N ASN A 107 29.61 -6.81 -5.53
CA ASN A 107 29.41 -7.46 -4.24
C ASN A 107 27.93 -7.83 -4.04
N PHE A 108 27.57 -9.10 -4.19
CA PHE A 108 26.17 -9.54 -4.11
C PHE A 108 25.77 -10.16 -2.75
N LYS A 109 26.61 -10.01 -1.72
CA LYS A 109 26.42 -10.68 -0.42
C LYS A 109 25.13 -10.27 0.29
N SER A 110 24.74 -9.00 0.19
CA SER A 110 23.50 -8.49 0.79
C SER A 110 22.27 -9.16 0.18
N ILE A 111 22.24 -9.29 -1.14
CA ILE A 111 21.17 -9.93 -1.90
C ILE A 111 21.14 -11.43 -1.65
N GLU A 112 22.30 -12.08 -1.57
CA GLU A 112 22.39 -13.50 -1.20
C GLU A 112 21.84 -13.75 0.22
N SER A 113 22.24 -12.92 1.19
CA SER A 113 21.68 -12.97 2.54
C SER A 113 20.16 -12.72 2.55
N LEU A 114 19.67 -11.83 1.68
CA LEU A 114 18.25 -11.54 1.55
C LEU A 114 17.48 -12.72 0.96
N ARG A 115 18.04 -13.41 -0.04
CA ARG A 115 17.50 -14.66 -0.61
C ARG A 115 17.39 -15.76 0.43
N GLU A 116 18.43 -15.94 1.24
CA GLU A 116 18.39 -16.91 2.34
C GLU A 116 17.32 -16.54 3.38
N ALA A 117 17.25 -15.27 3.78
CA ALA A 117 16.27 -14.77 4.73
C ALA A 117 14.83 -14.88 4.20
N ASN A 118 14.64 -14.81 2.88
CA ASN A 118 13.34 -15.01 2.25
C ASN A 118 12.97 -16.49 2.15
N SER A 119 13.95 -17.36 1.84
CA SER A 119 13.75 -18.81 1.80
C SER A 119 13.40 -19.42 3.17
N ARG A 120 13.84 -18.77 4.25
CA ARG A 120 13.50 -19.13 5.64
C ARG A 120 12.12 -18.65 6.08
N ARG A 121 11.53 -17.66 5.40
CA ARG A 121 10.14 -17.28 5.61
C ARG A 121 9.26 -18.32 4.94
N GLY A 122 8.69 -19.23 5.75
CA GLY A 122 7.56 -20.04 5.30
C GLY A 122 6.34 -19.15 5.00
N PRO A 123 5.27 -19.70 4.42
CA PRO A 123 4.03 -18.95 4.20
C PRO A 123 3.55 -18.39 5.54
N THR A 124 3.53 -17.07 5.69
CA THR A 124 3.00 -16.42 6.88
C THR A 124 1.48 -16.58 6.84
N PRO A 125 0.85 -17.30 7.79
CA PRO A 125 -0.59 -17.24 7.91
C PRO A 125 -0.91 -15.85 8.45
N HIS A 126 -1.40 -14.96 7.59
CA HIS A 126 -2.03 -13.73 8.07
C HIS A 126 -3.24 -14.14 8.91
N VAL A 127 -3.11 -13.99 10.23
CA VAL A 127 -4.23 -14.14 11.15
C VAL A 127 -5.17 -12.99 10.86
N ARG A 128 -6.18 -13.26 10.03
CA ARG A 128 -7.31 -12.36 9.84
C ARG A 128 -7.96 -12.21 11.20
N GLN A 129 -7.73 -11.08 11.87
CA GLN A 129 -8.40 -10.75 13.11
C GLN A 129 -9.89 -10.59 12.79
N VAL A 130 -10.66 -11.64 13.07
CA VAL A 130 -12.11 -11.60 13.03
C VAL A 130 -12.52 -10.66 14.15
N VAL A 131 -13.00 -9.47 13.81
CA VAL A 131 -13.72 -8.64 14.76
C VAL A 131 -14.99 -9.44 15.06
N ASN A 132 -15.04 -10.07 16.23
CA ASN A 132 -16.27 -10.69 16.73
C ASN A 132 -17.24 -9.55 17.01
N ASP A 133 -18.13 -9.28 16.06
CA ASP A 133 -19.45 -8.75 16.33
C ASP A 133 -20.22 -9.88 17.02
N ASP A 134 -20.17 -9.89 18.34
CA ASP A 134 -21.17 -10.56 19.18
C ASP A 134 -22.45 -9.70 19.12
N GLU A 135 -23.62 -10.36 19.12
CA GLU A 135 -25.02 -9.84 19.01
C GLU A 135 -25.54 -9.84 17.55
N ASP A 136 -26.47 -10.67 17.07
CA ASP A 136 -27.52 -11.49 17.68
C ASP A 136 -27.75 -12.77 16.85
N SER A 137 -28.00 -13.87 17.55
CA SER A 137 -28.35 -15.16 16.98
C SER A 137 -29.87 -15.31 16.94
N ASP A 138 -30.49 -15.00 15.80
CA ASP A 138 -31.86 -15.44 15.51
C ASP A 138 -31.81 -16.50 14.41
N GLU A 139 -31.82 -17.75 14.87
CA GLU A 139 -32.11 -18.94 14.06
C GLU A 139 -33.59 -18.87 13.65
N ASP A 140 -33.88 -18.64 12.37
CA ASP A 140 -35.16 -19.07 11.80
C ASP A 140 -34.89 -19.90 10.54
N ASN A 141 -35.08 -21.20 10.71
CA ASN A 141 -34.93 -22.24 9.71
C ASN A 141 -36.30 -22.42 9.05
N ASP A 142 -36.49 -21.87 7.85
CA ASP A 142 -37.59 -22.30 6.97
C ASP A 142 -37.01 -22.95 5.71
N ASP A 143 -37.16 -24.27 5.73
CA ASP A 143 -36.88 -25.23 4.67
C ASP A 143 -37.94 -25.06 3.58
N THR A 144 -37.57 -24.54 2.41
CA THR A 144 -38.41 -24.64 1.21
C THR A 144 -37.55 -24.74 -0.06
N ASP A 145 -37.21 -25.97 -0.44
CA ASP A 145 -36.97 -26.35 -1.83
C ASP A 145 -38.33 -26.75 -2.45
N PRO A 146 -38.71 -26.15 -3.59
CA PRO A 146 -38.75 -27.00 -4.79
C PRO A 146 -38.24 -26.29 -6.06
N SER A 147 -37.21 -26.90 -6.66
CA SER A 147 -37.04 -27.21 -8.09
C SER A 147 -38.16 -26.75 -9.05
N MET A 148 -37.79 -25.97 -10.08
CA MET A 148 -38.05 -26.24 -11.51
C MET A 148 -37.77 -25.01 -12.41
N GLY A 149 -36.73 -25.11 -13.26
CA GLY A 149 -36.80 -24.96 -14.72
C GLY A 149 -37.17 -23.64 -15.43
N LYS A 150 -36.37 -23.36 -16.49
CA LYS A 150 -36.57 -22.50 -17.69
C LYS A 150 -36.22 -21.01 -17.51
N ASP A 151 -35.16 -20.53 -18.16
CA ASP A 151 -35.07 -20.11 -19.57
C ASP A 151 -36.15 -19.08 -19.93
N ASP A 152 -35.74 -17.82 -20.10
CA ASP A 152 -35.99 -17.03 -21.31
C ASP A 152 -35.61 -15.55 -21.09
N SER A 153 -34.54 -15.13 -21.79
CA SER A 153 -34.47 -13.92 -22.61
C SER A 153 -35.39 -12.73 -22.29
N LEU A 154 -34.87 -11.63 -21.72
CA LEU A 154 -35.37 -10.28 -22.01
C LEU A 154 -34.27 -9.21 -21.97
N ASN A 155 -33.95 -8.70 -23.17
CA ASN A 155 -33.18 -7.48 -23.42
C ASN A 155 -33.96 -6.26 -22.92
N MET A 156 -33.35 -5.41 -22.10
CA MET A 156 -33.90 -4.08 -21.79
C MET A 156 -32.94 -3.02 -22.33
N ILE A 157 -33.22 -2.61 -23.56
CA ILE A 157 -32.72 -1.37 -24.16
C ILE A 157 -33.50 -0.22 -23.52
N VAL A 158 -32.81 0.69 -22.83
CA VAL A 158 -33.39 1.96 -22.38
C VAL A 158 -32.66 3.05 -23.12
N ASP A 159 -33.39 3.65 -24.06
CA ASP A 159 -33.02 4.83 -24.82
C ASP A 159 -32.78 6.03 -23.88
N THR A 160 -31.65 6.67 -24.10
CA THR A 160 -31.39 8.09 -23.90
C THR A 160 -32.58 8.94 -24.39
N PRO A 161 -32.93 10.05 -23.72
CA PRO A 161 -32.39 11.30 -24.24
C PRO A 161 -32.09 12.40 -23.21
N GLU A 162 -31.20 13.28 -23.66
CA GLU A 162 -31.17 14.73 -23.46
C GLU A 162 -30.74 15.37 -22.12
N SER A 163 -29.51 15.91 -22.19
CA SER A 163 -29.19 17.33 -22.01
C SER A 163 -29.74 18.03 -20.76
N HIS A 164 -28.85 18.30 -19.82
CA HIS A 164 -28.84 19.58 -19.11
C HIS A 164 -27.40 20.06 -18.98
N ALA A 165 -27.09 21.12 -19.73
CA ALA A 165 -25.88 21.89 -19.60
C ALA A 165 -25.89 22.61 -18.25
N ILE A 166 -24.83 22.46 -17.46
CA ILE A 166 -24.58 23.32 -16.31
C ILE A 166 -23.41 24.23 -16.69
N ASP A 167 -23.78 25.48 -16.87
CA ASP A 167 -22.94 26.63 -17.17
C ASP A 167 -22.08 26.97 -15.94
N VAL A 168 -20.78 27.17 -16.17
CA VAL A 168 -19.82 27.78 -15.23
C VAL A 168 -19.54 29.18 -15.78
N PRO A 169 -19.65 30.24 -14.99
CA PRO A 169 -18.42 30.92 -14.57
C PRO A 169 -18.48 31.65 -13.22
N GLY A 170 -17.33 31.80 -12.54
CA GLY A 170 -17.20 32.81 -11.49
C GLY A 170 -16.08 32.59 -10.46
N ASN A 171 -14.96 33.23 -10.73
CA ASN A 171 -13.73 33.42 -9.95
C ASN A 171 -13.87 34.26 -8.64
N GLU A 172 -13.31 33.74 -7.53
CA GLU A 172 -12.50 34.36 -6.43
C GLU A 172 -12.88 35.74 -5.76
N PRO A 173 -12.18 36.20 -4.69
CA PRO A 173 -11.80 35.60 -3.40
C PRO A 173 -12.16 36.53 -2.19
N LYS A 174 -11.99 36.13 -0.92
CA LYS A 174 -11.51 37.00 0.22
C LYS A 174 -11.53 36.36 1.63
N THR A 175 -10.32 36.24 2.19
CA THR A 175 -9.82 36.67 3.52
C THR A 175 -10.41 36.17 4.86
N LYS A 176 -9.53 35.50 5.63
CA LYS A 176 -9.39 35.45 7.12
C LYS A 176 -9.30 36.89 7.73
N PRO A 177 -9.35 37.15 9.07
CA PRO A 177 -8.93 36.28 10.20
C PRO A 177 -9.64 36.44 11.57
N SER A 178 -9.09 35.73 12.58
CA SER A 178 -9.21 35.92 14.06
C SER A 178 -10.39 35.20 14.73
N ALA A 179 -10.31 34.55 15.90
CA ALA A 179 -9.33 34.50 17.00
C ALA A 179 -9.46 33.12 17.69
N ALA A 180 -8.37 32.45 18.05
CA ALA A 180 -7.82 32.37 19.41
C ALA A 180 -8.66 31.57 20.44
N ALA A 181 -8.01 30.52 20.96
CA ALA A 181 -8.30 29.81 22.22
C ALA A 181 -9.61 28.97 22.20
N ALA A 182 -9.69 27.77 22.73
CA ALA A 182 -8.96 27.22 23.86
C ALA A 182 -9.29 25.70 23.99
N GLU A 183 -8.44 25.00 24.75
CA GLU A 183 -8.73 23.83 25.61
C GLU A 183 -8.84 22.45 24.95
N ASP A 184 -7.65 21.86 24.80
CA ASP A 184 -7.38 20.44 25.01
C ASP A 184 -8.12 19.91 26.26
N GLY A 185 -8.98 18.90 26.06
CA GLY A 185 -9.88 18.38 27.09
C GLY A 185 -10.30 16.95 26.81
N TRP A 186 -9.35 16.02 26.76
CA TRP A 186 -9.66 14.59 26.82
C TRP A 186 -9.53 14.09 28.27
N GLU A 187 -10.66 13.74 28.86
CA GLU A 187 -10.75 13.22 30.23
C GLU A 187 -10.47 11.70 30.26
N VAL A 188 -9.41 11.29 30.96
CA VAL A 188 -9.05 9.88 31.18
C VAL A 188 -9.91 9.30 32.32
N VAL A 189 -10.90 8.49 31.99
CA VAL A 189 -11.69 7.73 32.98
C VAL A 189 -10.94 6.47 33.44
N GLY A 190 -10.43 6.49 34.68
CA GLY A 190 -9.83 5.31 35.31
C GLY A 190 -10.89 4.24 35.67
N PRO A 191 -10.52 2.94 35.73
CA PRO A 191 -11.47 1.86 35.96
C PRO A 191 -12.11 1.94 37.36
N ARG A 192 -13.44 1.97 37.41
CA ARG A 192 -14.23 1.93 38.66
C ARG A 192 -14.08 0.57 39.35
N ARG A 193 -13.26 0.52 40.40
CA ARG A 193 -13.16 -0.63 41.31
C ARG A 193 -14.43 -0.72 42.17
N ASN A 194 -15.26 -1.72 41.91
CA ASN A 194 -16.45 -2.05 42.69
C ASN A 194 -16.06 -2.36 44.15
N ARG A 195 -16.49 -1.52 45.10
CA ARG A 195 -16.30 -1.75 46.55
C ARG A 195 -17.67 -2.09 47.13
N GLY A 196 -17.83 -3.37 47.46
CA GLY A 196 -19.11 -3.93 47.88
C GLY A 196 -19.72 -3.33 49.15
N LYS A 197 -21.00 -3.64 49.33
CA LYS A 197 -21.67 -3.62 50.63
C LYS A 197 -22.56 -4.86 50.71
N ARG A 198 -22.13 -5.80 51.54
CA ARG A 198 -23.00 -6.81 52.15
C ARG A 198 -23.96 -6.08 53.08
N ASN A 199 -25.26 -6.37 52.98
CA ASN A 199 -26.20 -6.49 54.08
C ASN A 199 -27.47 -7.16 53.57
#